data_AF-R2TR56-F1
#
_entry.id   AF-R2TR56-F1
#
_cell.length_a   1.000
_cell.length_b   1.000
_cell.length_c   1.000
_cell.angle_alpha   90.00
_cell.angle_beta   90.00
_cell.angle_gamma   90.00
#
_symmetry.space_group_name_H-M   'P 1'
#
loop_
_entity.id
_entity.type
_entity.pdbx_description
1 polymer ?
#
loop_
_entity_poly.entity_id
_entity_poly.type
_entity_poly.pdbx_seq_one_letter_code
_entity_poly.pdbx_strand_id
1 'polypeptide(L)'
;MENRFFGEDGMLKVIPKKNKFKMEIFHVIIAKFEEEVIYSEKEVNYILKDFYHDYALLRRYLVDYGFLSRDSYGTEYMKISDQ
;
A
#
# COMPACT_ATOMS: atom_id res chain seq x y z
N MET A 1 0.97 -3.52 17.84
CA MET A 1 2.12 -4.16 17.15
C MET A 1 3.07 -3.05 16.76
N GLU A 2 4.24 -2.98 17.39
CA GLU A 2 5.35 -2.14 16.91
C GLU A 2 5.85 -2.72 15.60
N ASN A 3 5.48 -2.09 14.49
CA ASN A 3 5.97 -2.53 13.20
C ASN A 3 7.34 -1.88 12.98
N ARG A 4 8.41 -2.65 13.26
CA ARG A 4 9.84 -2.25 13.23
C ARG A 4 10.32 -1.51 11.97
N PHE A 5 9.50 -1.43 10.93
CA PHE A 5 9.81 -0.78 9.66
C PHE A 5 9.37 0.68 9.60
N PHE A 6 8.41 1.07 10.44
CA PHE A 6 7.88 2.43 10.50
C PHE A 6 8.62 3.24 11.57
N GLY A 7 8.93 4.49 11.26
CA GLY A 7 9.48 5.45 12.23
C GLY A 7 8.43 5.89 13.25
N GLU A 8 8.86 6.74 14.19
CA GLU A 8 7.96 7.38 15.17
C GLU A 8 6.88 8.24 14.49
N ASP A 9 7.17 8.73 13.29
CA ASP A 9 6.26 9.47 12.41
C ASP A 9 5.27 8.57 11.65
N GLY A 10 5.39 7.24 11.76
CA GLY A 10 4.59 6.31 11.00
C GLY A 10 5.01 6.15 9.54
N MET A 11 6.17 6.70 9.13
CA MET A 11 6.67 6.59 7.75
C MET A 11 7.72 5.49 7.59
N LEU A 12 7.72 4.86 6.42
CA LEU A 12 8.80 3.97 5.99
C LEU A 12 9.99 4.81 5.51
N LYS A 13 11.17 4.53 6.06
CA LYS A 13 12.42 5.11 5.53
C LYS A 13 12.89 4.38 4.26
N VAL A 14 12.65 3.07 4.19
CA VAL A 14 13.04 2.23 3.07
C VAL A 14 12.11 1.03 2.96
N ILE A 15 11.75 0.64 1.73
CA ILE A 15 11.06 -0.63 1.47
C ILE A 15 12.10 -1.76 1.55
N PRO A 16 11.95 -2.74 2.46
CA PRO A 16 12.89 -3.84 2.60
C PRO A 16 13.03 -4.67 1.33
N LYS A 17 14.23 -5.19 1.06
CA LYS A 17 14.48 -6.04 -0.11
C LYS A 17 13.86 -7.44 0.03
N LYS A 18 13.76 -7.97 1.26
CA LYS A 18 13.24 -9.31 1.53
C LYS A 18 11.71 -9.34 1.40
N ASN A 19 11.18 -10.23 0.56
CA ASN A 19 9.74 -10.36 0.33
C ASN A 19 8.94 -10.58 1.62
N LYS A 20 9.44 -11.40 2.57
CA LYS A 20 8.79 -11.60 3.88
C LYS A 20 8.48 -10.27 4.58
N PHE A 21 9.43 -9.34 4.58
CA PHE A 21 9.29 -8.04 5.24
C PHE A 21 8.40 -7.09 4.44
N LYS A 22 8.40 -7.18 3.11
CA LYS A 22 7.42 -6.46 2.29
C LYS A 22 6.00 -6.89 2.60
N MET A 23 5.74 -8.19 2.74
CA MET A 23 4.41 -8.69 3.13
C MET A 23 3.99 -8.12 4.48
N GLU A 24 4.85 -8.15 5.51
CA GLU A 24 4.57 -7.56 6.83
C GLU A 24 4.16 -6.07 6.74
N ILE A 25 4.81 -5.31 5.86
CA ILE A 25 4.51 -3.89 5.63
C ILE A 25 3.20 -3.71 4.85
N PHE A 26 3.01 -4.47 3.76
CA PHE A 26 1.86 -4.32 2.88
C PHE A 26 0.55 -4.70 3.58
N HIS A 27 0.54 -5.69 4.48
CA HIS A 27 -0.62 -5.98 5.33
C HIS A 27 -1.02 -4.81 6.24
N VAL A 28 -0.04 -4.06 6.76
CA VAL A 28 -0.35 -2.89 7.59
C VAL A 28 -0.89 -1.74 6.75
N ILE A 29 -0.38 -1.56 5.54
CA ILE A 29 -0.83 -0.48 4.64
C ILE A 29 -2.20 -0.79 4.06
N ILE A 30 -2.45 -2.04 3.63
CA ILE A 30 -3.74 -2.42 3.03
C ILE A 30 -4.89 -2.34 4.03
N ALA A 31 -4.61 -2.44 5.34
CA ALA A 31 -5.61 -2.23 6.39
C ALA A 31 -6.18 -0.79 6.45
N LYS A 32 -5.63 0.15 5.67
CA LYS A 32 -6.19 1.49 5.46
C LYS A 32 -7.19 1.58 4.32
N PHE A 33 -7.34 0.51 3.54
CA PHE A 33 -8.29 0.43 2.45
C PHE A 33 -9.46 -0.45 2.88
N GLU A 34 -10.66 0.02 2.58
CA GLU A 34 -11.90 -0.71 2.81
C GLU A 34 -12.15 -1.67 1.64
N GLU A 35 -12.80 -2.79 1.94
CA GLU A 35 -13.25 -3.73 0.92
C GLU A 35 -14.49 -3.19 0.22
N GLU A 36 -14.70 -3.62 -1.03
CA GLU A 36 -15.84 -3.19 -1.87
C GLU A 36 -15.90 -1.67 -2.15
N VAL A 37 -14.84 -0.92 -1.80
CA VAL A 37 -14.69 0.50 -2.10
C VAL A 37 -13.77 0.69 -3.31
N ILE A 38 -14.22 1.52 -4.26
CA ILE A 38 -13.42 1.98 -5.40
C ILE A 38 -12.75 3.28 -5.01
N TYR A 39 -11.42 3.30 -5.09
CA TYR A 39 -10.60 4.48 -4.87
C TYR A 39 -10.06 5.02 -6.19
N SER A 40 -10.13 6.33 -6.38
CA SER A 40 -9.39 7.00 -7.45
C SER A 40 -7.88 6.95 -7.19
N GLU A 41 -7.07 7.10 -8.23
CA GLU A 41 -5.60 7.22 -8.09
C GLU A 41 -5.20 8.30 -7.05
N LYS A 42 -5.94 9.42 -7.03
CA LYS A 42 -5.68 10.53 -6.11
C LYS A 42 -5.93 10.15 -4.65
N GLU A 43 -7.00 9.41 -4.37
CA GLU A 43 -7.31 8.94 -3.02
C GLU A 43 -6.28 7.90 -2.56
N VAL A 44 -5.92 6.96 -3.43
CA VAL A 44 -4.84 6.01 -3.14
C VAL A 44 -3.54 6.74 -2.82
N ASN A 45 -3.16 7.74 -3.62
CA ASN A 45 -1.97 8.55 -3.35
C ASN A 45 -2.06 9.30 -2.03
N TYR A 46 -3.22 9.85 -1.73
CA TYR A 46 -3.45 10.56 -0.48
C TYR A 46 -3.29 9.64 0.73
N ILE A 47 -3.71 8.38 0.65
CA ILE A 47 -3.48 7.39 1.72
C ILE A 47 -2.01 6.99 1.79
N LEU A 48 -1.39 6.68 0.64
CA LEU A 48 -0.04 6.12 0.58
C LEU A 48 1.07 7.13 0.91
N LYS A 49 0.86 8.43 0.69
CA LYS A 49 1.84 9.47 1.00
C LYS A 49 2.19 9.51 2.50
N ASP A 50 1.29 9.06 3.37
CA ASP A 50 1.49 9.03 4.82
C ASP A 50 2.39 7.86 5.25
N PHE A 51 2.66 6.92 4.34
CA PHE A 51 3.50 5.74 4.60
C PHE A 51 4.85 5.79 3.90
N TYR A 52 4.93 6.40 2.71
CA TYR A 52 6.17 6.43 1.95
C TYR A 52 6.24 7.62 0.98
N HIS A 53 7.42 8.25 0.92
CA HIS A 53 7.65 9.42 0.07
C HIS A 53 7.45 9.12 -1.43
N ASP A 54 7.86 7.92 -1.88
CA ASP A 54 7.59 7.43 -3.22
C ASP A 54 6.33 6.56 -3.20
N TYR A 55 5.19 7.21 -2.93
CA TYR A 55 3.88 6.55 -2.87
C TYR A 55 3.49 5.91 -4.21
N ALA A 56 4.04 6.36 -5.33
CA ALA A 56 3.83 5.74 -6.64
C ALA A 56 4.50 4.36 -6.72
N LEU A 57 5.73 4.22 -6.23
CA LEU A 57 6.40 2.91 -6.10
C LEU A 57 5.64 1.99 -5.13
N LEU A 58 5.19 2.52 -4.00
CA LEU A 58 4.42 1.76 -3.03
C LEU A 58 3.10 1.25 -3.64
N ARG A 59 2.38 2.11 -4.35
CA ARG A 59 1.15 1.74 -5.08
C ARG A 59 1.42 0.63 -6.10
N ARG A 60 2.50 0.75 -6.87
CA ARG A 60 2.89 -0.30 -7.83
C ARG A 60 3.14 -1.62 -7.13
N TYR A 61 3.83 -1.62 -5.99
CA TYR A 61 4.04 -2.86 -5.23
C TYR A 61 2.75 -3.46 -4.68
N LEU A 62 1.83 -2.65 -4.15
CA LEU A 62 0.54 -3.17 -3.68
C LEU A 62 -0.25 -3.84 -4.81
N VAL A 63 -0.14 -3.33 -6.04
CA VAL A 63 -0.71 -3.98 -7.23
C VAL A 63 0.07 -5.23 -7.62
N ASP A 64 1.39 -5.15 -7.76
CA ASP A 64 2.25 -6.28 -8.18
C ASP A 64 2.16 -7.48 -7.23
N TYR A 65 1.93 -7.22 -5.93
CA TYR A 65 1.81 -8.26 -4.89
C TYR A 65 0.36 -8.69 -4.63
N GLY A 66 -0.62 -8.14 -5.35
CA GLY A 66 -2.02 -8.57 -5.27
C GLY A 66 -2.77 -8.10 -4.02
N PHE A 67 -2.38 -6.98 -3.42
CA PHE A 67 -3.14 -6.31 -2.35
C PHE A 67 -4.17 -5.32 -2.91
N LEU A 68 -3.82 -4.64 -4.00
CA LEU A 68 -4.70 -3.77 -4.76
C LEU A 68 -4.89 -4.30 -6.17
N SER A 69 -6.10 -4.23 -6.69
CA SER A 69 -6.34 -4.29 -8.14
C SER A 69 -6.39 -2.87 -8.70
N ARG A 70 -6.23 -2.74 -10.02
CA ARG A 70 -6.47 -1.49 -10.75
C ARG A 70 -7.12 -1.75 -12.09
N ASP A 71 -7.87 -0.79 -12.60
CA ASP A 71 -8.41 -0.81 -13.95
C ASP A 71 -7.30 -0.69 -15.03
N SER A 72 -7.66 -0.92 -16.29
CA SER A 72 -6.72 -0.84 -17.43
C SER A 72 -6.18 0.57 -17.65
N TYR A 73 -6.90 1.61 -17.21
CA TYR A 73 -6.48 3.00 -17.34
C TYR A 73 -5.66 3.49 -16.13
N GLY A 74 -5.59 2.71 -15.05
CA GLY A 74 -4.87 3.06 -13.82
C GLY A 74 -5.52 4.18 -13.02
N THR A 75 -6.82 4.40 -13.21
CA THR A 75 -7.60 5.48 -12.60
C THR A 75 -8.40 5.01 -11.38
N GLU A 76 -8.74 3.72 -11.32
CA GLU A 76 -9.54 3.11 -10.26
C GLU A 76 -8.79 1.96 -9.62
N TYR A 77 -8.91 1.83 -8.29
CA TYR A 77 -8.22 0.83 -7.47
C TYR A 77 -9.18 0.25 -6.44
N MET A 78 -9.00 -1.03 -6.11
CA MET A 78 -9.78 -1.72 -5.08
C MET A 78 -8.88 -2.64 -4.25
N LYS A 79 -9.19 -2.77 -2.95
CA LYS A 79 -8.58 -3.80 -2.10
C LYS A 79 -9.00 -5.19 -2.57
N ILE A 80 -8.04 -6.13 -2.61
CA ILE A 80 -8.30 -7.54 -2.86
C ILE A 80 -8.53 -8.23 -1.50
N SER A 81 -9.69 -8.87 -1.33
CA SER A 81 -10.14 -9.47 -0.05
C SER A 81 -9.40 -10.74 0.38
N ASP A 82 -8.62 -11.36 -0.52
CA ASP A 82 -8.01 -12.68 -0.31
C ASP A 82 -6.55 -12.67 0.23
N GLN A 83 -6.11 -11.59 0.91
CA GLN A 83 -4.77 -11.47 1.52
C GLN A 83 -4.82 -11.34 3.04
#